data_AF-A0A2P2LW56-F1
#
_entry.id   AF-A0A2P2LW56-F1
#
_cell.length_a   1.000
_cell.length_b   1.000
_cell.length_c   1.000
_cell.angle_alpha   90.00
_cell.angle_beta   90.00
_cell.angle_gamma   90.00
#
_symmetry.space_group_name_H-M   'P 1'
#
loop_
_entity.id
_entity.type
_entity.pdbx_description
1 polymer ?
#
loop_
_entity_poly.entity_id
_entity_poly.type
_entity_poly.pdbx_seq_one_letter_code
_entity_poly.pdbx_strand_id
1 'polypeptide(L)'
;MLHLSNCFVEVHYVYCLLPLLNNFWPVDTNSYSIFQNCRNDGLLAFVENFVKDHFLPTMFVDYRKSVQQAISSPAAFRPRANTAVTYTPSIEKGRPVLQGLLAIDFLAREVLGWAQAMPKFSGDLVKYVQTFLERTYERCRTSYTEAVLEKQSYMLIGRHDVEKLMRLDPASVCLPCPLGQSKMVNKHIDAESVEIETELSELFLNLRPIKQENLIRDDNKLILLASLSDSLEYVADSIERLGQVTLRVSNQAEQKGKNLTSFADDYRKLAIDCLKVLHVEMQLETIFHMQEMTNREYLEDQDAEEPDDFIISLTAKITRRDEEMAPFVAGVKRNYIFGGICSIAAHTSIKALVDMKSINLFGVQLICRNSIALEQALAAISSIDSEAVRQRLDHVRTYYELLNMPFEALLAFITDHEYLFTTTEYLNLLKVQVPGREIPPAAQNRVLAILSH
;
A
#
# COMPACT_ATOMS: atom_id res chain seq x y z
N MET A 1 55.10 -19.77 -1.27
CA MET A 1 53.75 -19.79 -1.89
C MET A 1 52.85 -18.62 -1.49
N LEU A 2 53.33 -17.57 -0.84
CA LEU A 2 52.55 -16.35 -0.50
C LEU A 2 52.89 -15.12 -1.37
N HIS A 3 53.88 -15.22 -2.27
CA HIS A 3 54.31 -14.11 -3.15
C HIS A 3 53.70 -14.12 -4.56
N LEU A 4 52.92 -15.15 -4.92
CA LEU A 4 52.27 -15.26 -6.23
C LEU A 4 50.78 -14.84 -6.20
N SER A 5 50.20 -14.60 -5.03
CA SER A 5 48.81 -14.15 -4.89
C SER A 5 48.64 -12.64 -5.12
N ASN A 6 49.65 -11.83 -4.77
CA ASN A 6 49.57 -10.36 -4.93
C ASN A 6 49.79 -9.92 -6.38
N CYS A 7 50.62 -10.62 -7.15
CA CYS A 7 50.78 -10.33 -8.58
C CYS A 7 49.50 -10.64 -9.38
N PHE A 8 48.69 -11.60 -8.95
CA PHE A 8 47.42 -11.92 -9.63
C PHE A 8 46.36 -10.84 -9.41
N VAL A 9 46.36 -10.16 -8.26
CA VAL A 9 45.43 -9.04 -7.99
C VAL A 9 45.83 -7.78 -8.76
N GLU A 10 47.13 -7.50 -8.88
CA GLU A 10 47.64 -6.37 -9.68
C GLU A 10 47.41 -6.56 -11.18
N VAL A 11 47.61 -7.77 -11.71
CA VAL A 11 47.36 -8.06 -13.12
C VAL A 11 45.86 -8.01 -13.43
N HIS A 12 44.99 -8.45 -12.52
CA HIS A 12 43.54 -8.35 -12.71
C HIS A 12 43.03 -6.91 -12.65
N TYR A 13 43.61 -6.05 -11.79
CA TYR A 13 43.31 -4.61 -11.75
C TYR A 13 43.66 -3.90 -13.06
N VAL A 14 44.86 -4.19 -13.60
CA VAL A 14 45.34 -3.59 -14.84
C VAL A 14 44.55 -4.12 -16.05
N TYR A 15 44.20 -5.41 -16.09
CA TYR A 15 43.36 -5.97 -17.16
C TYR A 15 41.89 -5.55 -17.09
N CYS A 16 41.34 -5.24 -15.92
CA CYS A 16 40.00 -4.66 -15.79
C CYS A 16 39.96 -3.19 -16.21
N LEU A 17 41.06 -2.44 -15.99
CA LEU A 17 41.17 -1.02 -16.37
C LEU A 17 41.64 -0.81 -17.82
N LEU A 18 42.35 -1.74 -18.43
CA LEU A 18 42.84 -1.65 -19.82
C LEU A 18 41.72 -1.42 -20.87
N PRO A 19 40.58 -2.14 -20.83
CA PRO A 19 39.44 -1.86 -21.71
C PRO A 19 38.78 -0.50 -21.44
N LEU A 20 38.78 -0.03 -20.19
CA LEU A 20 38.23 1.27 -19.79
C LEU A 20 39.13 2.43 -20.23
N LEU A 21 40.44 2.28 -20.11
CA LEU A 21 41.44 3.26 -20.57
C LEU A 21 41.43 3.40 -22.09
N ASN A 22 41.21 2.30 -22.83
CA ASN A 22 41.10 2.34 -24.30
C ASN A 22 39.86 3.08 -24.83
N ASN A 23 38.78 3.17 -24.05
CA ASN A 23 37.56 3.89 -24.46
C ASN A 23 37.62 5.40 -24.17
N PHE A 24 38.45 5.84 -23.22
CA PHE A 24 38.56 7.24 -22.82
C PHE A 24 39.88 7.92 -23.26
N TRP A 25 40.83 7.17 -23.83
CA TRP A 25 42.11 7.69 -24.32
C TRP A 25 42.33 7.28 -25.79
N PRO A 26 42.13 8.18 -26.78
CA PRO A 26 42.73 7.98 -28.09
C PRO A 26 44.24 7.96 -27.86
N VAL A 27 44.91 6.88 -28.25
CA VAL A 27 46.34 6.67 -28.00
C VAL A 27 47.18 7.71 -28.75
N ASP A 28 47.36 8.88 -28.14
CA ASP A 28 48.38 9.84 -28.54
C ASP A 28 49.73 9.37 -28.01
N THR A 29 50.69 9.35 -28.92
CA THR A 29 52.00 8.65 -28.89
C THR A 29 52.96 9.08 -27.76
N ASN A 30 52.56 10.01 -26.89
CA ASN A 30 53.37 10.51 -25.77
C ASN A 30 53.23 9.68 -24.48
N SER A 31 52.20 8.84 -24.34
CA SER A 31 51.98 8.04 -23.13
C SER A 31 52.99 6.89 -22.94
N TYR A 32 53.66 6.44 -24.01
CA TYR A 32 54.70 5.39 -23.93
C TYR A 32 55.93 5.79 -23.09
N SER A 33 56.22 7.08 -22.97
CA SER A 33 57.39 7.57 -22.22
C SER A 33 57.23 7.50 -20.69
N ILE A 34 55.99 7.48 -20.19
CA ILE A 34 55.68 7.43 -18.74
C ILE A 34 55.76 5.98 -18.23
N PHE A 35 55.39 5.00 -19.07
CA PHE A 35 55.40 3.58 -18.69
C PHE A 35 56.81 2.97 -18.54
N GLN A 36 57.84 3.56 -19.16
CA GLN A 36 59.19 2.99 -19.13
C GLN A 36 59.99 3.26 -17.85
N ASN A 37 59.57 4.21 -17.00
CA ASN A 37 60.34 4.63 -15.81
C ASN A 37 59.74 4.21 -14.45
N CYS A 38 58.59 3.55 -14.45
CA CYS A 38 57.95 3.13 -13.21
C CYS A 38 58.41 1.73 -12.78
N ARG A 39 59.36 1.68 -11.85
CA ARG A 39 59.54 0.51 -10.95
C ARG A 39 58.16 0.14 -10.39
N ASN A 40 57.78 -1.14 -10.37
CA ASN A 40 56.39 -1.63 -10.17
C ASN A 40 55.51 -0.82 -9.17
N ASP A 41 56.06 -0.36 -8.05
CA ASP A 41 55.36 0.46 -7.05
C ASP A 41 54.86 1.83 -7.57
N GLY A 42 55.58 2.44 -8.51
CA GLY A 42 55.26 3.75 -9.09
C GLY A 42 54.10 3.71 -10.08
N LEU A 43 53.93 2.61 -10.83
CA LEU A 43 52.80 2.46 -11.74
C LEU A 43 51.51 2.20 -10.97
N LEU A 44 51.56 1.37 -9.93
CA LEU A 44 50.41 1.12 -9.06
C LEU A 44 49.95 2.41 -8.38
N ALA A 45 50.87 3.16 -7.78
CA ALA A 45 50.55 4.45 -7.16
C ALA A 45 50.01 5.47 -8.17
N PHE A 46 50.55 5.50 -9.39
CA PHE A 46 50.03 6.35 -10.47
C PHE A 46 48.59 5.96 -10.85
N VAL A 47 48.31 4.67 -11.07
CA VAL A 47 46.97 4.17 -11.42
C VAL A 47 45.98 4.43 -10.28
N GLU A 48 46.39 4.22 -9.03
CA GLU A 48 45.54 4.50 -7.87
C GLU A 48 45.19 5.98 -7.74
N ASN A 49 46.17 6.87 -7.91
CA ASN A 49 45.95 8.31 -7.91
C ASN A 49 45.08 8.74 -9.10
N PHE A 50 45.30 8.18 -10.29
CA PHE A 50 44.45 8.45 -11.45
C PHE A 50 43.00 8.01 -11.21
N VAL A 51 42.80 6.81 -10.67
CA VAL A 51 41.45 6.29 -10.37
C VAL A 51 40.76 7.20 -9.36
N LYS A 52 41.46 7.55 -8.28
CA LYS A 52 40.94 8.38 -7.20
C LYS A 52 40.63 9.82 -7.61
N ASP A 53 41.58 10.48 -8.29
CA ASP A 53 41.56 11.92 -8.48
C ASP A 53 40.91 12.33 -9.82
N HIS A 54 40.84 11.42 -10.80
CA HIS A 54 40.30 11.70 -12.14
C HIS A 54 39.14 10.80 -12.53
N PHE A 55 39.30 9.48 -12.46
CA PHE A 55 38.28 8.55 -12.97
C PHE A 55 37.01 8.55 -12.11
N LEU A 56 37.12 8.34 -10.80
CA LEU A 56 35.96 8.28 -9.90
C LEU A 56 35.16 9.59 -9.87
N PRO A 57 35.77 10.80 -9.83
CA PRO A 57 35.02 12.04 -9.92
C PRO A 57 34.30 12.22 -11.26
N THR A 58 34.94 11.86 -12.38
CA THR A 58 34.34 11.96 -13.72
C THR A 58 33.15 11.01 -13.84
N MET A 59 33.33 9.74 -13.44
CA MET A 59 32.27 8.74 -13.38
C MET A 59 31.10 9.20 -12.51
N PHE A 60 31.38 9.78 -11.33
CA PHE A 60 30.33 10.30 -10.46
C PHE A 60 29.47 11.37 -11.14
N VAL A 61 30.11 12.30 -11.86
CA VAL A 61 29.39 13.34 -12.61
C VAL A 61 28.49 12.72 -13.67
N ASP A 62 28.96 11.71 -14.39
CA ASP A 62 28.19 11.08 -15.46
C ASP A 62 27.02 10.24 -14.92
N TYR A 63 27.24 9.39 -13.91
CA TYR A 63 26.12 8.69 -13.25
C TYR A 63 25.14 9.65 -12.59
N ARG A 64 25.60 10.76 -12.00
CA ARG A 64 24.70 11.78 -11.44
C ARG A 64 23.82 12.42 -12.51
N LYS A 65 24.33 12.64 -13.73
CA LYS A 65 23.52 13.10 -14.87
C LYS A 65 22.52 12.03 -15.31
N SER A 66 22.94 10.77 -15.42
CA SER A 66 22.07 9.65 -15.78
C SER A 66 20.93 9.46 -14.78
N VAL A 67 21.23 9.51 -13.47
CA VAL A 67 20.24 9.48 -12.39
C VAL A 67 19.27 10.64 -12.52
N GLN A 68 19.78 11.85 -12.73
CA GLN A 68 18.92 13.02 -12.93
C GLN A 68 17.99 12.83 -14.13
N GLN A 69 18.51 12.37 -15.27
CA GLN A 69 17.72 12.12 -16.47
C GLN A 69 16.64 11.06 -16.23
N ALA A 70 16.96 10.00 -15.48
CA ALA A 70 16.04 8.91 -15.17
C ALA A 70 14.83 9.37 -14.33
N ILE A 71 14.98 10.36 -13.44
CA ILE A 71 13.92 10.76 -12.48
C ILE A 71 13.33 12.16 -12.71
N SER A 72 13.91 12.97 -13.60
CA SER A 72 13.45 14.35 -13.84
C SER A 72 12.10 14.41 -14.55
N SER A 73 11.87 13.50 -15.50
CA SER A 73 10.67 13.53 -16.32
C SER A 73 9.47 12.98 -15.55
N PRO A 74 8.29 13.63 -15.60
CA PRO A 74 7.05 13.04 -15.10
C PRO A 74 6.75 11.67 -15.74
N ALA A 75 7.23 11.44 -16.97
CA ALA A 75 7.06 10.15 -17.65
C ALA A 75 7.79 8.99 -16.95
N ALA A 76 8.79 9.27 -16.11
CA ALA A 76 9.51 8.27 -15.33
C ALA A 76 8.62 7.61 -14.25
N PHE A 77 7.60 8.34 -13.80
CA PHE A 77 6.62 7.93 -12.80
C PHE A 77 5.27 7.61 -13.42
N ARG A 78 5.16 7.55 -14.76
CA ARG A 78 3.92 7.09 -15.40
C ARG A 78 3.84 5.57 -15.34
N PRO A 79 2.80 5.01 -14.70
CA PRO A 79 2.55 3.58 -14.72
C PRO A 79 2.42 3.09 -16.17
N ARG A 80 3.12 2.01 -16.50
CA ARG A 80 3.03 1.35 -17.80
C ARG A 80 2.88 -0.14 -17.54
N ALA A 81 1.65 -0.63 -17.65
CA ALA A 81 1.39 -2.06 -17.68
C ALA A 81 0.81 -2.42 -19.04
N ASN A 82 1.03 -3.66 -19.45
CA ASN A 82 0.32 -4.22 -20.59
C ASN A 82 -1.11 -4.52 -20.12
N THR A 83 -2.10 -3.82 -20.63
CA THR A 83 -3.51 -3.90 -20.19
C THR A 83 -4.12 -5.29 -20.34
N ALA A 84 -3.47 -6.20 -21.08
CA ALA A 84 -3.90 -7.57 -21.26
C ALA A 84 -3.34 -8.57 -20.22
N VAL A 85 -2.53 -8.14 -19.25
CA VAL A 85 -1.75 -9.06 -18.39
C VAL A 85 -1.99 -8.79 -16.91
N THR A 86 -2.36 -9.84 -16.17
CA THR A 86 -2.42 -9.87 -14.70
C THR A 86 -1.06 -9.51 -14.08
N TYR A 87 -1.05 -8.87 -12.91
CA TYR A 87 0.18 -8.57 -12.18
C TYR A 87 1.16 -9.75 -12.17
N THR A 88 2.42 -9.45 -12.47
CA THR A 88 3.50 -10.44 -12.55
C THR A 88 4.66 -10.05 -11.64
N PRO A 89 5.14 -10.93 -10.74
CA PRO A 89 6.15 -10.58 -9.75
C PRO A 89 7.60 -10.54 -10.30
N SER A 90 7.86 -11.12 -11.48
CA SER A 90 9.20 -11.15 -12.08
C SER A 90 9.37 -10.07 -13.15
N ILE A 91 10.51 -9.37 -13.11
CA ILE A 91 10.87 -8.34 -14.11
C ILE A 91 10.91 -8.94 -15.51
N GLU A 92 11.50 -10.14 -15.66
CA GLU A 92 11.67 -10.82 -16.96
C GLU A 92 10.33 -11.13 -17.63
N LYS A 93 9.30 -11.31 -16.81
CA LYS A 93 7.93 -11.59 -17.24
C LYS A 93 7.06 -10.32 -17.28
N GLY A 94 7.65 -9.13 -17.10
CA GLY A 94 6.96 -7.86 -17.23
C GLY A 94 6.37 -7.30 -15.93
N ARG A 95 7.05 -7.44 -14.78
CA ARG A 95 6.66 -6.72 -13.55
C ARG A 95 6.52 -5.21 -13.84
N PRO A 96 5.41 -4.56 -13.42
CA PRO A 96 5.05 -3.18 -13.77
C PRO A 96 5.86 -2.11 -13.00
N VAL A 97 7.18 -2.26 -12.92
CA VAL A 97 8.06 -1.32 -12.21
C VAL A 97 8.12 0.01 -12.96
N LEU A 98 7.98 1.12 -12.23
CA LEU A 98 8.13 2.46 -12.75
C LEU A 98 9.51 2.63 -13.41
N GLN A 99 9.51 3.18 -14.63
CA GLN A 99 10.71 3.25 -15.47
C GLN A 99 11.85 4.01 -14.82
N GLY A 100 11.55 5.08 -14.07
CA GLY A 100 12.57 5.80 -13.31
C GLY A 100 13.25 4.90 -12.26
N LEU A 101 12.47 4.15 -11.48
CA LEU A 101 13.00 3.28 -10.43
C LEU A 101 13.76 2.08 -11.00
N LEU A 102 13.28 1.51 -12.11
CA LEU A 102 13.97 0.43 -12.81
C LEU A 102 15.33 0.90 -13.34
N ALA A 103 15.41 2.09 -13.92
CA ALA A 103 16.67 2.67 -14.37
C ALA A 103 17.65 2.90 -13.21
N ILE A 104 17.17 3.39 -12.07
CA ILE A 104 18.00 3.59 -10.87
C ILE A 104 18.54 2.27 -10.33
N ASP A 105 17.73 1.22 -10.31
CA ASP A 105 18.18 -0.12 -9.93
C ASP A 105 19.31 -0.63 -10.84
N PHE A 106 19.19 -0.48 -12.16
CA PHE A 106 20.26 -0.85 -13.09
C PHE A 106 21.56 -0.07 -12.83
N LEU A 107 21.48 1.25 -12.68
CA LEU A 107 22.64 2.10 -12.40
C LEU A 107 23.29 1.75 -11.06
N ALA A 108 22.50 1.47 -10.02
CA ALA A 108 23.01 1.08 -8.71
C ALA A 108 23.74 -0.28 -8.77
N ARG A 109 23.17 -1.27 -9.48
CA ARG A 109 23.83 -2.58 -9.67
C ARG A 109 25.15 -2.46 -10.40
N GLU A 110 25.20 -1.63 -11.43
CA GLU A 110 26.41 -1.40 -12.21
C GLU A 110 27.53 -0.81 -11.32
N VAL A 111 27.24 0.26 -10.58
CA VAL A 111 28.20 0.92 -9.67
C VAL A 111 28.65 0.00 -8.53
N LEU A 112 27.76 -0.86 -8.01
CA LEU A 112 28.15 -1.86 -7.02
C LEU A 112 28.95 -3.03 -7.63
N GLY A 113 28.73 -3.37 -8.89
CA GLY A 113 29.60 -4.28 -9.64
C GLY A 113 31.03 -3.74 -9.74
N TRP A 114 31.17 -2.44 -9.99
CA TRP A 114 32.47 -1.75 -9.94
C TRP A 114 33.09 -1.78 -8.53
N ALA A 115 32.28 -1.64 -7.48
CA ALA A 115 32.77 -1.72 -6.09
C ALA A 115 33.35 -3.10 -5.75
N GLN A 116 32.77 -4.17 -6.32
CA GLN A 116 33.31 -5.54 -6.19
C GLN A 116 34.58 -5.73 -7.00
N ALA A 117 34.64 -5.17 -8.21
CA ALA A 117 35.83 -5.23 -9.07
C ALA A 117 36.99 -4.38 -8.53
N MET A 118 36.69 -3.31 -7.79
CA MET A 118 37.68 -2.38 -7.22
C MET A 118 37.57 -2.25 -5.68
N PRO A 119 37.98 -3.27 -4.90
CA PRO A 119 37.79 -3.27 -3.44
C PRO A 119 38.41 -2.07 -2.70
N LYS A 120 39.55 -1.55 -3.17
CA LYS A 120 40.24 -0.37 -2.57
C LYS A 120 39.39 0.91 -2.64
N PHE A 121 38.53 1.03 -3.64
CA PHE A 121 37.66 2.20 -3.88
C PHE A 121 36.19 1.90 -3.59
N SER A 122 35.87 0.70 -3.10
CA SER A 122 34.50 0.24 -2.83
C SER A 122 33.72 1.21 -1.92
N GLY A 123 34.38 1.77 -0.90
CA GLY A 123 33.77 2.73 0.01
C GLY A 123 33.24 3.99 -0.70
N ASP A 124 33.97 4.51 -1.68
CA ASP A 124 33.56 5.72 -2.41
C ASP A 124 32.48 5.40 -3.45
N LEU A 125 32.55 4.24 -4.11
CA LEU A 125 31.50 3.78 -5.03
C LEU A 125 30.18 3.50 -4.30
N VAL A 126 30.23 2.95 -3.08
CA VAL A 126 29.03 2.78 -2.23
C VAL A 126 28.43 4.13 -1.85
N LYS A 127 29.25 5.15 -1.52
CA LYS A 127 28.74 6.52 -1.26
C LYS A 127 28.06 7.13 -2.48
N TYR A 128 28.55 6.84 -3.69
CA TYR A 128 27.89 7.30 -4.91
C TYR A 128 26.48 6.70 -5.04
N VAL A 129 26.36 5.39 -4.81
CA VAL A 129 25.05 4.72 -4.81
C VAL A 129 24.13 5.27 -3.73
N GLN A 130 24.63 5.49 -2.50
CA GLN A 130 23.86 6.15 -1.44
C GLN A 130 23.31 7.51 -1.88
N THR A 131 24.13 8.33 -2.56
CA THR A 131 23.70 9.64 -3.09
C THR A 131 22.61 9.49 -4.17
N PHE A 132 22.70 8.48 -5.02
CA PHE A 132 21.71 8.21 -6.07
C PHE A 132 20.37 7.75 -5.50
N LEU A 133 20.43 6.87 -4.49
CA LEU A 133 19.27 6.36 -3.77
C LEU A 133 18.58 7.47 -2.99
N GLU A 134 19.32 8.32 -2.27
CA GLU A 134 18.75 9.48 -1.55
C GLU A 134 18.00 10.43 -2.49
N ARG A 135 18.62 10.78 -3.63
CA ARG A 135 17.99 11.66 -4.61
C ARG A 135 16.73 11.06 -5.24
N THR A 136 16.77 9.75 -5.50
CA THR A 136 15.62 9.02 -6.06
C THR A 136 14.49 8.93 -5.05
N TYR A 137 14.81 8.61 -3.78
CA TYR A 137 13.84 8.57 -2.70
C TYR A 137 13.11 9.89 -2.52
N GLU A 138 13.83 11.02 -2.49
CA GLU A 138 13.21 12.33 -2.33
C GLU A 138 12.26 12.66 -3.51
N ARG A 139 12.61 12.21 -4.72
CA ARG A 139 11.73 12.35 -5.88
C ARG A 139 10.47 11.49 -5.77
N CYS A 140 10.60 10.23 -5.33
CA CYS A 140 9.47 9.35 -5.05
C CYS A 140 8.55 9.94 -3.98
N ARG A 141 9.13 10.45 -2.88
CA ARG A 141 8.41 11.11 -1.79
C ARG A 141 7.69 12.38 -2.25
N THR A 142 8.31 13.17 -3.12
CA THR A 142 7.67 14.33 -3.75
C THR A 142 6.44 13.88 -4.55
N SER A 143 6.59 12.86 -5.41
CA SER A 143 5.48 12.33 -6.21
C SER A 143 4.35 11.75 -5.35
N TYR A 144 4.68 11.05 -4.26
CA TYR A 144 3.71 10.58 -3.27
C TYR A 144 2.98 11.77 -2.64
N THR A 145 3.72 12.77 -2.15
CA THR A 145 3.14 13.95 -1.48
C THR A 145 2.19 14.70 -2.42
N GLU A 146 2.59 14.96 -3.67
CA GLU A 146 1.73 15.60 -4.68
C GLU A 146 0.42 14.83 -4.98
N ALA A 147 0.44 13.50 -4.83
CA ALA A 147 -0.74 12.68 -5.02
C ALA A 147 -1.73 12.81 -3.85
N VAL A 148 -1.23 12.96 -2.63
CA VAL A 148 -2.00 12.81 -1.39
C VAL A 148 -2.16 14.11 -0.57
N LEU A 149 -1.52 15.21 -1.01
CA LEU A 149 -1.54 16.49 -0.31
C LEU A 149 -2.97 16.98 -0.07
N GLU A 150 -3.23 17.47 1.14
CA GLU A 150 -4.54 17.96 1.61
C GLU A 150 -5.66 16.90 1.63
N LYS A 151 -5.33 15.62 1.39
CA LYS A 151 -6.31 14.54 1.43
C LYS A 151 -6.46 13.96 2.81
N GLN A 152 -7.68 13.57 3.13
CA GLN A 152 -8.03 13.07 4.45
C GLN A 152 -7.36 11.73 4.73
N SER A 153 -7.24 10.85 3.72
CA SER A 153 -6.48 9.60 3.82
C SER A 153 -5.04 9.83 4.27
N TYR A 154 -4.34 10.82 3.69
CA TYR A 154 -2.98 11.19 4.09
C TYR A 154 -2.88 11.68 5.53
N MET A 155 -3.81 12.54 5.95
CA MET A 155 -3.84 13.03 7.33
C MET A 155 -4.10 11.91 8.33
N LEU A 156 -4.98 10.97 8.00
CA LEU A 156 -5.39 9.90 8.89
C LEU A 156 -4.28 8.87 9.13
N ILE A 157 -3.55 8.46 8.09
CA ILE A 157 -2.44 7.51 8.27
C ILE A 157 -1.31 8.08 9.13
N GLY A 158 -1.21 9.41 9.24
CA GLY A 158 -0.26 10.09 10.12
C GLY A 158 -0.69 10.13 11.59
N ARG A 159 -1.95 9.80 11.90
CA ARG A 159 -2.45 9.78 13.28
C ARG A 159 -2.02 8.49 13.97
N HIS A 160 -1.57 8.62 15.22
CA HIS A 160 -1.05 7.49 15.99
C HIS A 160 -2.12 6.44 16.32
N ASP A 161 -3.34 6.85 16.63
CA ASP A 161 -4.47 5.96 16.92
C ASP A 161 -4.83 5.09 15.70
N VAL A 162 -4.96 5.71 14.53
CA VAL A 162 -5.23 5.03 13.26
C VAL A 162 -4.07 4.10 12.89
N GLU A 163 -2.84 4.60 12.92
CA GLU A 163 -1.64 3.80 12.60
C GLU A 163 -1.50 2.57 13.51
N LYS A 164 -1.86 2.68 14.80
CA LYS A 164 -1.84 1.57 15.73
C LYS A 164 -2.87 0.50 15.33
N LEU A 165 -4.11 0.89 15.03
CA LEU A 165 -5.18 -0.04 14.65
C LEU A 165 -4.88 -0.71 13.30
N MET A 166 -4.41 0.06 12.31
CA MET A 166 -4.03 -0.49 10.99
C MET A 166 -2.90 -1.52 11.06
N ARG A 167 -2.05 -1.48 12.09
CA ARG A 167 -1.01 -2.51 12.32
C ARG A 167 -1.54 -3.78 12.99
N LEU A 168 -2.63 -3.67 13.75
CA LEU A 168 -3.26 -4.80 14.43
C LEU A 168 -4.28 -5.51 13.53
N ASP A 169 -4.81 -4.81 12.53
CA ASP A 169 -5.71 -5.34 11.51
C ASP A 169 -5.11 -6.59 10.83
N PRO A 170 -5.81 -7.74 10.77
CA PRO A 170 -5.33 -8.94 10.09
C PRO A 170 -4.99 -8.73 8.60
N ALA A 171 -5.63 -7.79 7.92
CA ALA A 171 -5.32 -7.46 6.54
C ALA A 171 -3.87 -6.94 6.39
N SER A 172 -3.29 -6.39 7.46
CA SER A 172 -1.91 -5.86 7.49
C SER A 172 -0.82 -6.93 7.35
N VAL A 173 -1.16 -8.23 7.38
CA VAL A 173 -0.20 -9.34 7.23
C VAL A 173 0.60 -9.26 5.92
N CYS A 174 0.06 -8.64 4.87
CA CYS A 174 0.81 -8.45 3.61
C CYS A 174 1.84 -7.31 3.68
N LEU A 175 1.81 -6.47 4.72
CA LEU A 175 2.76 -5.38 4.92
C LEU A 175 4.01 -5.93 5.64
N PRO A 176 5.22 -5.73 5.09
CA PRO A 176 6.42 -6.21 5.74
C PRO A 176 6.64 -5.49 7.09
N CYS A 177 6.69 -6.25 8.18
CA CYS A 177 6.90 -5.71 9.53
C CYS A 177 8.40 -5.40 9.76
N PRO A 178 8.78 -4.18 10.21
CA PRO A 178 10.18 -3.78 10.35
C PRO A 178 11.00 -4.54 11.41
N LEU A 179 10.38 -5.40 12.22
CA LEU A 179 11.03 -6.11 13.31
C LEU A 179 10.54 -7.56 13.31
N GLY A 180 11.46 -8.52 13.39
CA GLY A 180 11.23 -9.96 13.28
C GLY A 180 10.30 -10.58 14.33
N GLN A 181 9.03 -10.20 14.36
CA GLN A 181 7.93 -10.93 14.97
C GLN A 181 7.27 -11.80 13.90
N SER A 182 8.08 -12.66 13.27
CA SER A 182 7.52 -13.82 12.59
C SER A 182 7.16 -14.84 13.66
N LYS A 183 5.90 -15.30 13.62
CA LYS A 183 5.32 -16.48 14.29
C LYS A 183 4.62 -16.25 15.64
N MET A 184 3.33 -15.91 15.57
CA MET A 184 2.24 -16.66 16.20
C MET A 184 0.89 -16.11 15.74
N VAL A 185 0.48 -16.42 14.51
CA VAL A 185 -0.91 -16.26 14.07
C VAL A 185 -1.65 -17.52 14.55
N ASN A 186 -1.93 -17.58 15.85
CA ASN A 186 -2.76 -18.62 16.46
C ASN A 186 -4.23 -18.40 16.04
N LYS A 187 -4.94 -19.48 15.73
CA LYS A 187 -6.36 -19.55 15.29
C LYS A 187 -7.43 -18.97 16.24
N HIS A 188 -7.09 -18.06 17.16
CA HIS A 188 -8.03 -17.38 18.07
C HIS A 188 -8.45 -15.96 17.58
N ILE A 189 -8.09 -15.59 16.35
CA ILE A 189 -8.07 -14.19 15.84
C ILE A 189 -9.44 -13.59 15.54
N ASP A 190 -10.49 -14.39 15.33
CA ASP A 190 -11.73 -13.90 14.72
C ASP A 190 -12.41 -12.78 15.56
N ALA A 191 -12.57 -12.99 16.87
CA ALA A 191 -13.23 -12.00 17.74
C ALA A 191 -12.40 -10.71 17.95
N GLU A 192 -11.09 -10.83 18.17
CA GLU A 192 -10.20 -9.67 18.35
C GLU A 192 -10.06 -8.88 17.04
N SER A 193 -10.07 -9.56 15.89
CA SER A 193 -10.06 -8.88 14.58
C SER A 193 -11.32 -8.07 14.30
N VAL A 194 -12.49 -8.62 14.65
CA VAL A 194 -13.76 -7.92 14.50
C VAL A 194 -13.80 -6.67 15.38
N GLU A 195 -13.25 -6.74 16.60
CA GLU A 195 -13.15 -5.58 17.50
C GLU A 195 -12.28 -4.46 16.91
N ILE A 196 -11.11 -4.80 16.36
CA ILE A 196 -10.20 -3.83 15.71
C ILE A 196 -10.86 -3.18 14.49
N GLU A 197 -11.49 -3.97 13.62
CA GLU A 197 -12.23 -3.48 12.46
C GLU A 197 -13.37 -2.53 12.87
N THR A 198 -14.06 -2.86 13.98
CA THR A 198 -15.11 -2.04 14.55
C THR A 198 -14.57 -0.71 15.04
N GLU A 199 -13.52 -0.72 15.88
CA GLU A 199 -12.90 0.51 16.39
C GLU A 199 -12.42 1.43 15.26
N LEU A 200 -11.76 0.87 14.23
CA LEU A 200 -11.33 1.60 13.05
C LEU A 200 -12.54 2.21 12.30
N SER A 201 -13.61 1.42 12.12
CA SER A 201 -14.84 1.87 11.49
C SER A 201 -15.49 3.03 12.24
N GLU A 202 -15.56 2.94 13.58
CA GLU A 202 -16.11 4.00 14.42
C GLU A 202 -15.30 5.30 14.30
N LEU A 203 -13.96 5.20 14.33
CA LEU A 203 -13.10 6.36 14.14
C LEU A 203 -13.35 7.06 12.81
N PHE A 204 -13.54 6.31 11.72
CA PHE A 204 -13.81 6.89 10.41
C PHE A 204 -15.24 7.42 10.27
N LEU A 205 -16.24 6.75 10.84
CA LEU A 205 -17.63 7.22 10.81
C LEU A 205 -17.84 8.51 11.61
N ASN A 206 -17.01 8.77 12.63
CA ASN A 206 -16.98 10.01 13.39
C ASN A 206 -16.41 11.21 12.59
N LEU A 207 -15.87 10.98 11.39
CA LEU A 207 -15.37 12.04 10.50
C LEU A 207 -16.45 12.60 9.56
N ARG A 208 -17.66 12.03 9.58
CA ARG A 208 -18.77 12.48 8.73
C ARG A 208 -19.19 13.93 9.08
N PRO A 209 -19.65 14.74 8.09
CA PRO A 209 -19.78 14.39 6.68
C PRO A 209 -18.42 14.41 5.96
N ILE A 210 -18.16 13.37 5.17
CA ILE A 210 -16.99 13.36 4.29
C ILE A 210 -17.33 14.20 3.07
N LYS A 211 -16.48 15.18 2.77
CA LYS A 211 -16.67 16.08 1.63
C LYS A 211 -15.92 15.61 0.40
N GLN A 212 -16.37 16.07 -0.77
CA GLN A 212 -15.84 15.58 -2.03
C GLN A 212 -14.35 15.93 -2.21
N GLU A 213 -13.96 17.13 -1.80
CA GLU A 213 -12.62 17.71 -1.88
C GLU A 213 -11.57 16.98 -1.02
N ASN A 214 -12.02 16.29 0.04
CA ASN A 214 -11.16 15.56 0.97
C ASN A 214 -10.61 14.26 0.39
N LEU A 215 -11.22 13.76 -0.69
CA LEU A 215 -10.89 12.50 -1.34
C LEU A 215 -9.99 12.70 -2.57
N ILE A 216 -9.27 11.64 -2.93
CA ILE A 216 -8.47 11.52 -4.16
C ILE A 216 -9.44 11.18 -5.31
N ARG A 217 -9.73 12.19 -6.12
CA ARG A 217 -10.68 12.07 -7.25
C ARG A 217 -10.06 11.61 -8.56
N ASP A 218 -8.78 11.86 -8.74
CA ASP A 218 -8.04 11.45 -9.94
C ASP A 218 -7.57 10.00 -9.77
N ASP A 219 -8.21 9.08 -10.49
CA ASP A 219 -7.87 7.66 -10.44
C ASP A 219 -6.40 7.43 -10.88
N ASN A 220 -5.84 8.29 -11.75
CA ASN A 220 -4.42 8.19 -12.12
C ASN A 220 -3.49 8.36 -10.92
N LYS A 221 -3.87 9.17 -9.92
CA LYS A 221 -3.11 9.31 -8.68
C LYS A 221 -3.16 8.03 -7.85
N LEU A 222 -4.30 7.32 -7.85
CA LEU A 222 -4.43 6.03 -7.17
C LEU A 222 -3.59 4.95 -7.86
N ILE A 223 -3.60 4.90 -9.19
CA ILE A 223 -2.75 3.98 -9.97
C ILE A 223 -1.27 4.30 -9.79
N LEU A 224 -0.91 5.58 -9.70
CA LEU A 224 0.44 6.02 -9.36
C LEU A 224 0.85 5.50 -7.97
N LEU A 225 0.03 5.66 -6.94
CA LEU A 225 0.33 5.18 -5.59
C LEU A 225 0.50 3.64 -5.56
N ALA A 226 -0.36 2.92 -6.26
CA ALA A 226 -0.28 1.47 -6.40
C ALA A 226 1.04 1.05 -7.05
N SER A 227 1.38 1.67 -8.18
CA SER A 227 2.63 1.42 -8.93
C SER A 227 3.87 1.82 -8.14
N LEU A 228 3.80 2.94 -7.42
CA LEU A 228 4.87 3.45 -6.58
C LEU A 228 5.15 2.48 -5.42
N SER A 229 4.10 1.94 -4.79
CA SER A 229 4.25 0.91 -3.76
C SER A 229 5.02 -0.32 -4.28
N ASP A 230 4.58 -0.90 -5.39
CA ASP A 230 5.21 -2.09 -5.98
C ASP A 230 6.68 -1.83 -6.38
N SER A 231 6.91 -0.67 -7.01
CA SER A 231 8.24 -0.29 -7.50
C SER A 231 9.23 0.03 -6.39
N LEU A 232 8.77 0.68 -5.31
CA LEU A 232 9.61 1.00 -4.15
C LEU A 232 10.02 -0.26 -3.39
N GLU A 233 9.08 -1.20 -3.20
CA GLU A 233 9.38 -2.50 -2.59
C GLU A 233 10.38 -3.29 -3.44
N TYR A 234 10.18 -3.32 -4.75
CA TYR A 234 11.14 -3.93 -5.68
C TYR A 234 12.56 -3.36 -5.52
N VAL A 235 12.69 -2.02 -5.46
CA VAL A 235 13.98 -1.36 -5.28
C VAL A 235 14.56 -1.66 -3.90
N ALA A 236 13.75 -1.67 -2.84
CA ALA A 236 14.19 -2.02 -1.48
C ALA A 236 14.79 -3.44 -1.42
N ASP A 237 14.11 -4.43 -2.00
CA ASP A 237 14.60 -5.81 -2.08
C ASP A 237 15.89 -5.91 -2.90
N SER A 238 16.02 -5.09 -3.94
CA SER A 238 17.26 -5.01 -4.72
C SER A 238 18.41 -4.42 -3.89
N ILE A 239 18.18 -3.33 -3.17
CA ILE A 239 19.17 -2.69 -2.29
C ILE A 239 19.64 -3.69 -1.21
N GLU A 240 18.74 -4.43 -0.59
CA GLU A 240 19.09 -5.44 0.43
C GLU A 240 19.96 -6.56 -0.12
N ARG A 241 19.57 -7.14 -1.27
CA ARG A 241 20.37 -8.18 -1.94
C ARG A 241 21.77 -7.67 -2.25
N LEU A 242 21.88 -6.44 -2.74
CA LEU A 242 23.16 -5.82 -3.08
C LEU A 242 24.01 -5.47 -1.83
N GLY A 243 23.36 -5.03 -0.75
CA GLY A 243 24.00 -4.77 0.54
C GLY A 243 24.62 -6.02 1.14
N GLN A 244 23.93 -7.17 1.07
CA GLN A 244 24.46 -8.45 1.56
C GLN A 244 25.71 -8.91 0.80
N VAL A 245 25.76 -8.71 -0.52
CA VAL A 245 26.93 -9.07 -1.33
C VAL A 245 28.12 -8.18 -1.00
N THR A 246 27.89 -6.88 -0.77
CA THR A 246 28.95 -5.90 -0.47
C THR A 246 29.56 -6.09 0.92
N LEU A 247 28.74 -6.44 1.93
CA LEU A 247 29.21 -6.73 3.30
C LEU A 247 30.12 -7.95 3.40
N ARG A 248 29.95 -8.96 2.53
CA ARG A 248 30.83 -10.14 2.50
C ARG A 248 32.24 -9.84 1.98
N VAL A 249 32.42 -8.73 1.26
CA VAL A 249 33.70 -8.32 0.65
C VAL A 249 34.48 -7.35 1.57
N SER A 250 33.78 -6.64 2.45
CA SER A 250 34.37 -5.61 3.32
C SER A 250 34.37 -6.06 4.79
N ASN A 251 35.34 -6.87 5.19
CA ASN A 251 35.65 -7.02 6.61
C ASN A 251 36.27 -5.70 7.10
N GLN A 252 35.53 -5.01 7.99
CA GLN A 252 35.93 -3.83 8.75
C GLN A 252 35.98 -2.48 7.99
N ALA A 253 34.96 -1.66 8.22
CA ALA A 253 35.11 -0.26 8.61
C ALA A 253 33.76 0.25 9.12
N GLU A 254 33.73 0.83 10.32
CA GLU A 254 32.58 1.57 10.83
C GLU A 254 32.30 2.76 9.89
N GLN A 255 31.34 2.61 8.98
CA GLN A 255 30.84 3.73 8.17
C GLN A 255 29.92 4.59 9.04
N LYS A 256 30.39 5.79 9.41
CA LYS A 256 29.50 6.87 9.89
C LYS A 256 28.69 7.39 8.69
N GLY A 257 27.49 6.87 8.50
CA GLY A 257 26.55 7.25 7.43
C GLY A 257 25.33 6.32 7.38
N LYS A 258 24.29 6.68 6.61
CA LYS A 258 23.16 5.78 6.35
C LYS A 258 23.62 4.57 5.54
N ASN A 259 23.52 3.37 6.11
CA ASN A 259 23.86 2.12 5.42
C ASN A 259 22.79 1.74 4.38
N LEU A 260 23.15 0.91 3.40
CA LEU A 260 22.21 0.44 2.36
C LEU A 260 20.94 -0.19 2.95
N THR A 261 21.05 -0.90 4.08
CA THR A 261 19.89 -1.43 4.81
C THR A 261 18.91 -0.32 5.23
N SER A 262 19.41 0.79 5.76
CA SER A 262 18.54 1.92 6.15
C SER A 262 17.84 2.58 4.95
N PHE A 263 18.46 2.57 3.76
CA PHE A 263 17.78 3.01 2.54
C PHE A 263 16.67 2.04 2.12
N ALA A 264 16.91 0.73 2.18
CA ALA A 264 15.87 -0.25 1.89
C ALA A 264 14.67 -0.08 2.82
N ASP A 265 14.91 0.16 4.11
CA ASP A 265 13.86 0.44 5.10
C ASP A 265 13.08 1.73 4.78
N ASP A 266 13.77 2.83 4.42
CA ASP A 266 13.13 4.09 4.03
C ASP A 266 12.21 3.91 2.80
N TYR A 267 12.67 3.19 1.78
CA TYR A 267 11.90 2.87 0.58
C TYR A 267 10.69 2.00 0.89
N ARG A 268 10.88 0.95 1.69
CA ARG A 268 9.81 0.03 2.10
C ARG A 268 8.76 0.73 2.94
N LYS A 269 9.16 1.65 3.82
CA LYS A 269 8.24 2.50 4.58
C LYS A 269 7.36 3.33 3.65
N LEU A 270 7.95 4.01 2.67
CA LEU A 270 7.18 4.78 1.70
C LEU A 270 6.26 3.89 0.84
N ALA A 271 6.69 2.67 0.51
CA ALA A 271 5.86 1.69 -0.19
C ALA A 271 4.63 1.27 0.63
N ILE A 272 4.80 1.08 1.95
CA ILE A 272 3.72 0.79 2.89
C ILE A 272 2.78 1.99 3.02
N ASP A 273 3.32 3.21 3.15
CA ASP A 273 2.52 4.44 3.26
C ASP A 273 1.62 4.64 2.02
N CYS A 274 2.09 4.24 0.82
CA CYS A 274 1.24 4.21 -0.38
C CYS A 274 0.04 3.27 -0.22
N LEU A 275 0.25 2.04 0.28
CA LEU A 275 -0.85 1.07 0.48
C LEU A 275 -1.82 1.52 1.55
N LYS A 276 -1.32 2.08 2.65
CA LYS A 276 -2.15 2.60 3.74
C LYS A 276 -3.06 3.73 3.27
N VAL A 277 -2.52 4.67 2.48
CA VAL A 277 -3.35 5.72 1.87
C VAL A 277 -4.44 5.12 1.00
N LEU A 278 -4.11 4.17 0.12
CA LEU A 278 -5.10 3.52 -0.75
C LEU A 278 -6.19 2.79 0.04
N HIS A 279 -5.81 2.06 1.09
CA HIS A 279 -6.75 1.36 1.98
C HIS A 279 -7.72 2.32 2.65
N VAL A 280 -7.20 3.36 3.32
CA VAL A 280 -8.03 4.37 3.98
C VAL A 280 -8.88 5.14 2.98
N GLU A 281 -8.35 5.45 1.79
CA GLU A 281 -9.08 6.14 0.72
C GLU A 281 -10.32 5.35 0.27
N MET A 282 -10.21 4.03 0.09
CA MET A 282 -11.35 3.19 -0.28
C MET A 282 -12.41 3.10 0.82
N GLN A 283 -11.99 3.11 2.09
CA GLN A 283 -12.92 3.16 3.23
C GLN A 283 -13.63 4.52 3.32
N LEU A 284 -12.90 5.63 3.16
CA LEU A 284 -13.50 6.97 3.16
C LEU A 284 -14.41 7.21 1.96
N GLU A 285 -14.09 6.67 0.78
CA GLU A 285 -14.97 6.72 -0.39
C GLU A 285 -16.28 5.97 -0.10
N THR A 286 -16.21 4.79 0.55
CA THR A 286 -17.40 4.04 0.99
C THR A 286 -18.28 4.90 1.92
N ILE A 287 -17.70 5.53 2.94
CA ILE A 287 -18.44 6.43 3.84
C ILE A 287 -19.05 7.61 3.08
N PHE A 288 -18.30 8.21 2.16
CA PHE A 288 -18.75 9.35 1.36
C PHE A 288 -20.02 9.07 0.56
N HIS A 289 -20.18 7.86 0.01
CA HIS A 289 -21.42 7.48 -0.69
C HIS A 289 -22.50 7.04 0.29
N MET A 290 -22.16 6.18 1.25
CA MET A 290 -23.16 5.59 2.16
C MET A 290 -23.71 6.56 3.20
N GLN A 291 -23.06 7.70 3.45
CA GLN A 291 -23.65 8.76 4.29
C GLN A 291 -24.97 9.29 3.74
N GLU A 292 -25.27 9.09 2.45
CA GLU A 292 -26.56 9.47 1.86
C GLU A 292 -27.73 8.62 2.39
N MET A 293 -27.47 7.41 2.90
CA MET A 293 -28.49 6.57 3.55
C MET A 293 -29.22 7.29 4.68
N THR A 294 -28.55 8.18 5.40
CA THR A 294 -29.15 8.96 6.49
C THR A 294 -30.15 10.01 5.98
N ASN A 295 -29.96 10.52 4.76
CA ASN A 295 -30.81 11.57 4.17
C ASN A 295 -31.94 11.00 3.29
N ARG A 296 -31.81 9.75 2.86
CA ARG A 296 -32.77 9.04 2.00
C ARG A 296 -34.04 8.69 2.78
N GLU A 297 -35.20 8.97 2.19
CA GLU A 297 -36.49 8.50 2.71
C GLU A 297 -36.71 7.04 2.31
N TYR A 298 -37.22 6.19 3.20
CA TYR A 298 -37.46 4.76 2.92
C TYR A 298 -38.95 4.37 3.01
N LEU A 299 -39.82 5.31 2.65
CA LEU A 299 -41.25 5.08 2.47
C LEU A 299 -41.55 4.97 0.98
N GLU A 300 -41.42 3.75 0.45
CA GLU A 300 -41.61 3.46 -0.97
C GLU A 300 -43.01 2.93 -1.25
N ASP A 301 -43.60 3.27 -2.40
CA ASP A 301 -44.94 2.79 -2.78
C ASP A 301 -44.92 1.39 -3.42
N GLN A 302 -43.75 0.97 -3.94
CA GLN A 302 -43.55 -0.30 -4.63
C GLN A 302 -42.12 -0.82 -4.41
N ASP A 303 -41.89 -2.10 -4.69
CA ASP A 303 -40.55 -2.69 -4.68
C ASP A 303 -39.69 -2.05 -5.77
N ALA A 304 -38.51 -1.58 -5.40
CA ALA A 304 -37.55 -0.97 -6.31
C ALA A 304 -36.91 -2.05 -7.18
N GLU A 305 -36.69 -1.81 -8.47
CA GLU A 305 -36.00 -2.80 -9.33
C GLU A 305 -34.47 -2.72 -9.20
N GLU A 306 -33.94 -1.53 -8.91
CA GLU A 306 -32.50 -1.25 -8.85
C GLU A 306 -32.07 -0.80 -7.44
N PRO A 307 -30.78 -0.93 -7.09
CA PRO A 307 -30.22 -0.31 -5.90
C PRO A 307 -30.29 1.24 -5.96
N ASP A 308 -30.13 1.91 -4.82
CA ASP A 308 -30.03 3.37 -4.79
C ASP A 308 -28.82 3.89 -5.62
N ASP A 309 -28.96 5.07 -6.23
CA ASP A 309 -27.93 5.70 -7.09
C ASP A 309 -26.57 5.82 -6.41
N PHE A 310 -26.52 6.13 -5.11
CA PHE A 310 -25.27 6.23 -4.36
C PHE A 310 -24.57 4.87 -4.21
N ILE A 311 -25.32 3.76 -4.17
CA ILE A 311 -24.76 2.40 -4.18
C ILE A 311 -24.27 2.02 -5.57
N ILE A 312 -25.04 2.35 -6.61
CA ILE A 312 -24.61 2.15 -8.01
C ILE A 312 -23.30 2.91 -8.27
N SER A 313 -23.22 4.17 -7.82
CA SER A 313 -22.00 4.98 -7.94
C SER A 313 -20.81 4.38 -7.19
N LEU A 314 -21.02 3.93 -5.95
CA LEU A 314 -19.99 3.31 -5.12
C LEU A 314 -19.47 2.00 -5.73
N THR A 315 -20.37 1.09 -6.09
CA THR A 315 -20.01 -0.21 -6.70
C THR A 315 -19.29 -0.04 -8.03
N ALA A 316 -19.73 0.86 -8.90
CA ALA A 316 -19.04 1.18 -10.14
C ALA A 316 -17.61 1.71 -9.89
N LYS A 317 -17.42 2.55 -8.85
CA LYS A 317 -16.09 3.04 -8.46
C LYS A 317 -15.18 1.94 -7.91
N ILE A 318 -15.72 1.03 -7.10
CA ILE A 318 -14.97 -0.09 -6.55
C ILE A 318 -14.46 -0.97 -7.69
N THR A 319 -15.36 -1.43 -8.57
CA THR A 319 -15.02 -2.29 -9.71
C THR A 319 -14.00 -1.63 -10.63
N ARG A 320 -14.24 -0.37 -11.01
CA ARG A 320 -13.33 0.35 -11.91
C ARG A 320 -11.93 0.52 -11.33
N ARG A 321 -11.82 0.92 -10.05
CA ARG A 321 -10.51 1.08 -9.39
C ARG A 321 -9.78 -0.24 -9.23
N ASP A 322 -10.52 -1.32 -8.96
CA ASP A 322 -9.95 -2.66 -8.90
C ASP A 322 -9.34 -3.10 -10.24
N GLU A 323 -10.11 -2.95 -11.33
CA GLU A 323 -9.66 -3.26 -12.70
C GLU A 323 -8.45 -2.44 -13.12
N GLU A 324 -8.47 -1.13 -12.87
CA GLU A 324 -7.37 -0.23 -13.23
C GLU A 324 -6.10 -0.51 -12.39
N MET A 325 -6.24 -0.95 -11.12
CA MET A 325 -5.11 -1.29 -10.24
C MET A 325 -4.54 -2.70 -10.45
N ALA A 326 -5.36 -3.66 -10.90
CA ALA A 326 -5.00 -5.07 -11.03
C ALA A 326 -3.67 -5.36 -11.76
N PRO A 327 -3.25 -4.60 -12.79
CA PRO A 327 -1.97 -4.84 -13.45
C PRO A 327 -0.76 -4.39 -12.64
N PHE A 328 -0.93 -3.50 -11.65
CA PHE A 328 0.16 -2.76 -11.00
C PHE A 328 0.54 -3.29 -9.61
N VAL A 329 -0.35 -4.05 -8.97
CA VAL A 329 -0.15 -4.56 -7.60
C VAL A 329 -0.57 -6.01 -7.46
N ALA A 330 0.13 -6.74 -6.59
CA ALA A 330 -0.18 -8.14 -6.30
C ALA A 330 -1.57 -8.31 -5.66
N GLY A 331 -2.21 -9.45 -5.91
CA GLY A 331 -3.55 -9.77 -5.37
C GLY A 331 -3.64 -9.63 -3.84
N VAL A 332 -2.61 -10.07 -3.09
CA VAL A 332 -2.59 -9.91 -1.62
C VAL A 332 -2.62 -8.45 -1.17
N LYS A 333 -2.00 -7.54 -1.92
CA LYS A 333 -2.02 -6.08 -1.66
C LYS A 333 -3.33 -5.45 -2.11
N ARG A 334 -3.96 -5.96 -3.17
CA ARG A 334 -5.33 -5.59 -3.53
C ARG A 334 -6.32 -5.98 -2.44
N ASN A 335 -6.21 -7.20 -1.90
CA ASN A 335 -7.03 -7.60 -0.76
C ASN A 335 -6.88 -6.62 0.41
N TYR A 336 -5.66 -6.20 0.72
CA TYR A 336 -5.45 -5.14 1.71
C TYR A 336 -6.15 -3.84 1.32
N ILE A 337 -5.93 -3.29 0.12
CA ILE A 337 -6.53 -2.01 -0.32
C ILE A 337 -8.06 -2.00 -0.23
N PHE A 338 -8.72 -3.11 -0.58
CA PHE A 338 -10.19 -3.18 -0.63
C PHE A 338 -10.84 -3.86 0.62
N GLY A 339 -10.06 -4.49 1.49
CA GLY A 339 -10.56 -5.36 2.58
C GLY A 339 -11.40 -4.67 3.65
N GLY A 340 -11.23 -3.36 3.86
CA GLY A 340 -12.01 -2.59 4.84
C GLY A 340 -13.39 -2.12 4.38
N ILE A 341 -13.71 -2.24 3.08
CA ILE A 341 -14.94 -1.68 2.50
C ILE A 341 -16.19 -2.34 3.10
N CYS A 342 -16.19 -3.68 3.17
CA CYS A 342 -17.35 -4.44 3.63
C CYS A 342 -17.71 -4.11 5.08
N SER A 343 -16.71 -4.05 5.96
CA SER A 343 -16.89 -3.72 7.38
C SER A 343 -17.45 -2.31 7.56
N ILE A 344 -16.89 -1.32 6.86
CA ILE A 344 -17.39 0.06 6.84
C ILE A 344 -18.82 0.13 6.31
N ALA A 345 -19.12 -0.58 5.23
CA ALA A 345 -20.45 -0.59 4.63
C ALA A 345 -21.50 -1.19 5.58
N ALA A 346 -21.17 -2.31 6.24
CA ALA A 346 -22.05 -2.94 7.21
C ALA A 346 -22.30 -2.03 8.42
N HIS A 347 -21.24 -1.47 9.03
CA HIS A 347 -21.38 -0.54 10.14
C HIS A 347 -22.14 0.74 9.78
N THR A 348 -21.89 1.29 8.59
CA THR A 348 -22.62 2.47 8.11
C THR A 348 -24.10 2.15 7.97
N SER A 349 -24.42 1.00 7.37
CA SER A 349 -25.81 0.58 7.15
C SER A 349 -26.56 0.40 8.46
N ILE A 350 -25.98 -0.28 9.45
CA ILE A 350 -26.61 -0.50 10.76
C ILE A 350 -26.77 0.82 11.51
N LYS A 351 -25.74 1.67 11.55
CA LYS A 351 -25.79 2.96 12.24
C LYS A 351 -26.74 3.97 11.57
N ALA A 352 -26.97 3.87 10.26
CA ALA A 352 -27.88 4.77 9.54
C ALA A 352 -29.32 4.72 10.08
N LEU A 353 -29.76 3.58 10.62
CA LEU A 353 -31.13 3.42 11.13
C LEU A 353 -31.48 4.43 12.23
N VAL A 354 -30.49 4.85 13.03
CA VAL A 354 -30.68 5.82 14.12
C VAL A 354 -31.24 7.14 13.62
N ASP A 355 -30.84 7.55 12.42
CA ASP A 355 -31.20 8.84 11.83
C ASP A 355 -32.43 8.73 10.91
N MET A 356 -32.89 7.51 10.59
CA MET A 356 -34.07 7.28 9.77
C MET A 356 -35.34 7.64 10.55
N LYS A 357 -36.18 8.50 9.96
CA LYS A 357 -37.48 8.84 10.56
C LYS A 357 -38.47 7.67 10.47
N SER A 358 -38.55 7.06 9.30
CA SER A 358 -39.53 6.02 9.00
C SER A 358 -39.08 5.13 7.84
N ILE A 359 -39.51 3.87 7.87
CA ILE A 359 -39.21 2.86 6.86
C ILE A 359 -40.37 1.87 6.75
N ASN A 360 -40.72 1.48 5.52
CA ASN A 360 -41.73 0.45 5.27
C ASN A 360 -41.11 -0.83 4.66
N LEU A 361 -41.94 -1.83 4.37
CA LEU A 361 -41.51 -3.12 3.80
C LEU A 361 -40.67 -2.95 2.53
N PHE A 362 -41.09 -2.07 1.62
CA PHE A 362 -40.39 -1.81 0.37
C PHE A 362 -39.05 -1.08 0.60
N GLY A 363 -38.98 -0.18 1.57
CA GLY A 363 -37.72 0.42 2.03
C GLY A 363 -36.74 -0.62 2.58
N VAL A 364 -37.21 -1.60 3.36
CA VAL A 364 -36.38 -2.73 3.82
C VAL A 364 -35.85 -3.54 2.63
N GLN A 365 -36.71 -3.85 1.65
CA GLN A 365 -36.32 -4.58 0.43
C GLN A 365 -35.27 -3.81 -0.38
N LEU A 366 -35.39 -2.49 -0.49
CA LEU A 366 -34.40 -1.63 -1.14
C LEU A 366 -33.04 -1.67 -0.41
N ILE A 367 -33.02 -1.60 0.92
CA ILE A 367 -31.77 -1.72 1.70
C ILE A 367 -31.14 -3.11 1.53
N CYS A 368 -31.95 -4.17 1.50
CA CYS A 368 -31.45 -5.50 1.19
C CYS A 368 -30.85 -5.57 -0.22
N ARG A 369 -31.47 -4.91 -1.21
CA ARG A 369 -30.97 -4.82 -2.59
C ARG A 369 -29.64 -4.05 -2.68
N ASN A 370 -29.53 -2.95 -1.93
CA ASN A 370 -28.28 -2.19 -1.77
C ASN A 370 -27.16 -3.07 -1.21
N SER A 371 -27.46 -3.84 -0.16
CA SER A 371 -26.51 -4.79 0.45
C SER A 371 -26.07 -5.88 -0.53
N ILE A 372 -27.00 -6.44 -1.32
CA ILE A 372 -26.68 -7.46 -2.35
C ILE A 372 -25.79 -6.87 -3.46
N ALA A 373 -26.06 -5.65 -3.92
CA ALA A 373 -25.25 -5.00 -4.95
C ALA A 373 -23.79 -4.78 -4.47
N LEU A 374 -23.61 -4.34 -3.22
CA LEU A 374 -22.30 -4.25 -2.60
C LEU A 374 -21.60 -5.61 -2.47
N GLU A 375 -22.33 -6.65 -2.06
CA GLU A 375 -21.80 -8.01 -1.97
C GLU A 375 -21.27 -8.49 -3.32
N GLN A 376 -22.05 -8.31 -4.39
CA GLN A 376 -21.68 -8.72 -5.74
C GLN A 376 -20.44 -7.97 -6.24
N ALA A 377 -20.37 -6.66 -6.02
CA ALA A 377 -19.23 -5.85 -6.43
C ALA A 377 -17.93 -6.26 -5.71
N LEU A 378 -18.01 -6.54 -4.40
CA LEU A 378 -16.86 -6.96 -3.61
C LEU A 378 -16.45 -8.41 -3.89
N ALA A 379 -17.42 -9.32 -4.09
CA ALA A 379 -17.15 -10.71 -4.42
C ALA A 379 -16.52 -10.88 -5.82
N ALA A 380 -16.70 -9.90 -6.72
CA ALA A 380 -16.04 -9.89 -8.03
C ALA A 380 -14.52 -9.63 -7.93
N ILE A 381 -14.05 -9.04 -6.83
CA ILE A 381 -12.63 -8.80 -6.58
C ILE A 381 -11.98 -10.12 -6.16
N SER A 382 -11.25 -10.75 -7.09
CA SER A 382 -10.68 -12.11 -6.93
C SER A 382 -9.77 -12.32 -5.72
N SER A 383 -9.28 -11.26 -5.09
CA SER A 383 -8.41 -11.33 -3.92
C SER A 383 -9.13 -11.22 -2.57
N ILE A 384 -10.42 -10.88 -2.55
CA ILE A 384 -11.22 -10.69 -1.32
C ILE A 384 -11.85 -12.03 -0.89
N ASP A 385 -12.02 -12.20 0.42
CA ASP A 385 -12.77 -13.33 1.00
C ASP A 385 -14.29 -13.12 0.81
N SER A 386 -14.86 -13.73 -0.23
CA SER A 386 -16.29 -13.62 -0.56
C SER A 386 -17.20 -14.15 0.54
N GLU A 387 -16.79 -15.14 1.35
CA GLU A 387 -17.61 -15.68 2.43
C GLU A 387 -17.70 -14.68 3.59
N ALA A 388 -16.56 -14.09 3.96
CA ALA A 388 -16.52 -13.07 5.00
C ALA A 388 -17.27 -11.79 4.59
N VAL A 389 -17.30 -11.46 3.29
CA VAL A 389 -18.12 -10.37 2.75
C VAL A 389 -19.61 -10.71 2.86
N ARG A 390 -20.00 -11.91 2.41
CA ARG A 390 -21.39 -12.37 2.47
C ARG A 390 -21.91 -12.35 3.90
N GLN A 391 -21.17 -12.92 4.85
CA GLN A 391 -21.57 -12.98 6.26
C GLN A 391 -21.84 -11.57 6.85
N ARG A 392 -20.98 -10.59 6.57
CA ARG A 392 -21.16 -9.21 7.05
C ARG A 392 -22.37 -8.51 6.42
N LEU A 393 -22.63 -8.76 5.13
CA LEU A 393 -23.74 -8.12 4.43
C LEU A 393 -25.08 -8.83 4.69
N ASP A 394 -25.08 -10.15 4.96
CA ASP A 394 -26.20 -10.90 5.53
C ASP A 394 -26.58 -10.37 6.92
N HIS A 395 -25.59 -10.00 7.73
CA HIS A 395 -25.83 -9.40 9.03
C HIS A 395 -26.64 -8.09 8.91
N VAL A 396 -26.34 -7.23 7.92
CA VAL A 396 -27.12 -6.03 7.61
C VAL A 396 -28.54 -6.38 7.17
N ARG A 397 -28.70 -7.34 6.25
CA ARG A 397 -30.01 -7.75 5.75
C ARG A 397 -30.89 -8.27 6.87
N THR A 398 -30.33 -9.17 7.69
CA THR A 398 -30.99 -9.71 8.88
C THR A 398 -31.46 -8.58 9.80
N TYR A 399 -30.62 -7.57 10.07
CA TYR A 399 -30.98 -6.44 10.93
C TYR A 399 -32.21 -5.67 10.43
N TYR A 400 -32.25 -5.35 9.14
CA TYR A 400 -33.35 -4.60 8.55
C TYR A 400 -34.61 -5.45 8.38
N GLU A 401 -34.48 -6.75 8.11
CA GLU A 401 -35.62 -7.68 8.01
C GLU A 401 -36.39 -7.81 9.33
N LEU A 402 -35.75 -7.58 10.49
CA LEU A 402 -36.43 -7.50 11.79
C LEU A 402 -37.49 -6.40 11.86
N LEU A 403 -37.39 -5.36 11.03
CA LEU A 403 -38.38 -4.29 10.97
C LEU A 403 -39.72 -4.76 10.39
N ASN A 404 -39.72 -5.83 9.60
CA ASN A 404 -40.92 -6.44 9.03
C ASN A 404 -41.69 -7.31 10.04
N MET A 405 -41.11 -7.58 11.22
CA MET A 405 -41.76 -8.39 12.24
C MET A 405 -42.73 -7.57 13.10
N PRO A 406 -43.87 -8.14 13.52
CA PRO A 406 -44.68 -7.55 14.57
C PRO A 406 -43.91 -7.56 15.90
N PHE A 407 -44.25 -6.65 16.80
CA PHE A 407 -43.48 -6.42 18.04
C PHE A 407 -43.28 -7.69 18.89
N GLU A 408 -44.31 -8.53 19.07
CA GLU A 408 -44.18 -9.76 19.87
C GLU A 408 -43.25 -10.80 19.21
N ALA A 409 -43.23 -10.88 17.87
CA ALA A 409 -42.30 -11.75 17.16
C ALA A 409 -40.86 -11.22 17.25
N LEU A 410 -40.68 -9.90 17.15
CA LEU A 410 -39.37 -9.26 17.36
C LEU A 410 -38.86 -9.53 18.78
N LEU A 411 -39.72 -9.46 19.79
CA LEU A 411 -39.33 -9.74 21.17
C LEU A 411 -38.90 -11.20 21.38
N ALA A 412 -39.62 -12.15 20.77
CA ALA A 412 -39.23 -13.56 20.78
C ALA A 412 -37.87 -13.75 20.08
N PHE A 413 -37.67 -13.12 18.92
CA PHE A 413 -36.40 -13.15 18.21
C PHE A 413 -35.24 -12.64 19.07
N ILE A 414 -35.40 -11.51 19.74
CA ILE A 414 -34.38 -10.93 20.64
C ILE A 414 -34.05 -11.88 21.79
N THR A 415 -35.07 -12.55 22.34
CA THR A 415 -34.88 -13.54 23.42
C THR A 415 -34.04 -14.72 22.96
N ASP A 416 -34.24 -15.19 21.73
CA ASP A 416 -33.51 -16.33 21.18
C ASP A 416 -32.11 -15.96 20.64
N HIS A 417 -31.85 -14.68 20.36
CA HIS A 417 -30.65 -14.19 19.66
C HIS A 417 -29.99 -13.00 20.36
N GLU A 418 -29.91 -13.02 21.69
CA GLU A 418 -29.44 -11.89 22.51
C GLU A 418 -28.12 -11.24 22.04
N TYR A 419 -27.15 -12.05 21.59
CA TYR A 419 -25.81 -11.59 21.21
C TYR A 419 -25.65 -11.31 19.71
N LEU A 420 -26.73 -11.39 18.92
CA LEU A 420 -26.64 -11.14 17.48
C LEU A 420 -26.44 -9.66 17.18
N PHE A 421 -27.15 -8.77 17.89
CA PHE A 421 -26.98 -7.32 17.79
C PHE A 421 -26.77 -6.70 19.17
N THR A 422 -26.17 -5.52 19.23
CA THR A 422 -26.00 -4.79 20.48
C THR A 422 -27.34 -4.32 21.04
N THR A 423 -27.39 -4.09 22.36
CA THR A 423 -28.56 -3.49 23.02
C THR A 423 -29.01 -2.20 22.35
N THR A 424 -28.05 -1.35 21.98
CA THR A 424 -28.34 -0.09 21.28
C THR A 424 -28.98 -0.32 19.92
N GLU A 425 -28.49 -1.28 19.15
CA GLU A 425 -29.04 -1.64 17.84
C GLU A 425 -30.46 -2.20 17.97
N TYR A 426 -30.73 -3.09 18.92
CA TYR A 426 -32.09 -3.57 19.18
C TYR A 426 -33.04 -2.46 19.60
N LEU A 427 -32.60 -1.52 20.44
CA LEU A 427 -33.42 -0.36 20.83
C LEU A 427 -33.70 0.57 19.63
N ASN A 428 -32.79 0.68 18.67
CA ASN A 428 -33.01 1.50 17.47
C ASN A 428 -34.10 0.91 16.57
N LEU A 429 -34.22 -0.42 16.49
CA LEU A 429 -35.33 -1.08 15.78
C LEU A 429 -36.70 -0.68 16.34
N LEU A 430 -36.80 -0.29 17.62
CA LEU A 430 -38.05 0.17 18.24
C LEU A 430 -38.33 1.67 18.02
N LYS A 431 -37.28 2.47 17.80
CA LYS A 431 -37.38 3.93 17.67
C LYS A 431 -37.85 4.36 16.29
N VAL A 432 -37.39 3.67 15.25
CA VAL A 432 -37.76 3.98 13.85
C VAL A 432 -39.25 3.70 13.63
N GLN A 433 -39.94 4.62 12.94
CA GLN A 433 -41.35 4.45 12.64
C GLN A 433 -41.53 3.44 11.50
N VAL A 434 -42.23 2.34 11.78
CA VAL A 434 -42.65 1.36 10.76
C VAL A 434 -44.17 1.42 10.63
N PRO A 435 -44.72 1.84 9.46
CA PRO A 435 -46.16 1.92 9.25
C PRO A 435 -46.85 0.58 9.55
N GLY A 436 -47.92 0.63 10.37
CA GLY A 436 -48.70 -0.56 10.74
C GLY A 436 -48.11 -1.41 11.87
N ARG A 437 -46.92 -1.08 12.41
CA ARG A 437 -46.35 -1.78 13.56
C ARG A 437 -46.62 -1.02 14.86
N GLU A 438 -47.47 -1.58 15.71
CA GLU A 438 -47.75 -1.01 17.03
C GLU A 438 -46.64 -1.34 18.03
N ILE A 439 -46.07 -0.31 18.65
CA ILE A 439 -45.06 -0.44 19.70
C ILE A 439 -45.69 -0.07 21.05
N PRO A 440 -45.82 -1.03 22.00
CA PRO A 440 -46.35 -0.73 23.33
C PRO A 440 -45.49 0.29 24.08
N PRO A 441 -46.05 1.12 24.97
CA PRO A 441 -45.30 2.13 25.72
C PRO A 441 -44.21 1.54 26.63
N ALA A 442 -44.35 0.27 27.03
CA ALA A 442 -43.38 -0.46 27.83
C ALA A 442 -42.36 -1.28 26.99
N ALA A 443 -42.35 -1.14 25.66
CA ALA A 443 -41.53 -1.96 24.76
C ALA A 443 -40.02 -1.90 25.08
N GLN A 444 -39.48 -0.69 25.30
CA GLN A 444 -38.07 -0.52 25.64
C GLN A 444 -37.71 -1.22 26.96
N ASN A 445 -38.57 -1.11 27.98
CA ASN A 445 -38.36 -1.78 29.26
C ASN A 445 -38.40 -3.31 29.13
N ARG A 446 -39.28 -3.84 28.27
CA ARG A 446 -39.36 -5.28 27.98
C ARG A 446 -38.09 -5.80 27.31
N VAL A 447 -37.57 -5.08 26.31
CA VAL A 447 -36.30 -5.43 25.64
C VAL A 447 -35.12 -5.32 26.61
N LEU A 448 -35.03 -4.24 27.39
CA LEU A 448 -33.97 -4.07 28.38
C LEU A 448 -33.98 -5.16 29.46
N ALA A 449 -35.17 -5.63 29.86
CA ALA A 449 -35.28 -6.73 30.82
C ALA A 449 -34.67 -8.03 30.26
N ILE A 450 -34.88 -8.33 28.98
CA ILE A 450 -34.31 -9.51 28.31
C ILE A 450 -32.79 -9.38 28.24
N LEU A 451 -32.29 -8.23 27.76
CA LEU A 451 -30.88 -7.97 27.50
C LEU A 451 -30.04 -7.63 28.76
N SER A 452 -30.65 -7.71 29.94
CA SER A 452 -29.99 -7.45 31.24
C SER A 452 -29.61 -8.72 31.99
N HIS A 453 -29.94 -9.88 31.43
CA HIS A 453 -29.62 -11.21 31.94
C HIS A 453 -28.36 -11.78 31.29
#